data_AF-A0A9Q0LCV5-F1
#
_entry.id   AF-A0A9Q0LCV5-F1
#
_cell.length_a   1.000
_cell.length_b   1.000
_cell.length_c   1.000
_cell.angle_alpha   90.00
_cell.angle_beta   90.00
_cell.angle_gamma   90.00
#
_symmetry.space_group_name_H-M   'P 1'
#
loop_
_entity.id
_entity.type
_entity.pdbx_description
1 polymer ?
#
loop_
_entity_poly.entity_id
_entity_poly.type
_entity_poly.pdbx_seq_one_letter_code
_entity_poly.pdbx_strand_id
1 'polypeptide(L)'
;MDNDNNNNQIENANQNQNENEMKNLEKKVTKNLIKNYSNLLNGNSFKDFSIFVENKSNPFEIKVHKSILSSRSPFFNESLRQESLSISLNQFNKKEMESILSYIYYGNISFENQENLIQLLEISIYFKLNLLKEIIQKKILNSINYSNFFQFLFQNRNLNSNEIEIKCFELINQNFSQIQNNENLFNLTKEEIIKFIQFKQEKKEIFQFDFFQFLNNWIEKRNERLKGKKEKEKEKEKGIEKKRLFHSFFSLFDKDSISKQDFDKLKQFDFFPKSFLVDIQNKVIQDNQKEIENKEKEIEDKWKKEVEEKNKEIEKKEKEIENKEKEIEEKWKKEVEDKNKEIEEKWKKENQDLKAEIELKKNFPQFSDSEIIKDIEYVKKLQEWINDNDFFSKMKKGFSAKKDGFNCQNWHKAVDGKVKTLIIIKTKDNFIFGGFTQVGFKYSTGGEWINDSNAFIFSLRNDKGDRIPAKFTIKQGHEGYAIHSNYNSYGPLFGGGNGYNDIWLNSNLQPGNSNFGHSYNLPNGITWNTNEGKSYLAGSYSSWVVDEVETYFI
;
A
#
# COMPACT_ATOMS: atom_id res chain seq x y z
N MET A 1 -27.92 -6.21 -32.28
CA MET A 1 -26.56 -6.64 -32.65
C MET A 1 -26.25 -8.09 -32.25
N ASP A 2 -27.15 -8.81 -31.54
CA ASP A 2 -26.91 -10.22 -31.18
C ASP A 2 -27.49 -11.27 -32.14
N ASN A 3 -28.35 -10.89 -33.11
CA ASN A 3 -28.91 -11.83 -34.08
C ASN A 3 -28.00 -12.10 -35.30
N ASP A 4 -27.11 -11.18 -35.65
CA ASP A 4 -26.23 -11.33 -36.82
C ASP A 4 -25.00 -12.20 -36.51
N ASN A 5 -24.56 -12.27 -35.24
CA ASN A 5 -23.48 -13.16 -34.81
C ASN A 5 -23.90 -14.64 -34.70
N ASN A 6 -25.16 -14.92 -34.37
CA ASN A 6 -25.68 -16.30 -34.30
C ASN A 6 -25.90 -16.91 -35.69
N ASN A 7 -26.37 -16.13 -36.67
CA ASN A 7 -26.56 -16.61 -38.04
C ASN A 7 -25.21 -16.96 -38.71
N ASN A 8 -24.17 -16.14 -38.49
CA ASN A 8 -22.83 -16.42 -39.01
C ASN A 8 -22.18 -17.67 -38.39
N GLN A 9 -22.48 -18.02 -37.13
CA GLN A 9 -21.98 -19.25 -36.52
C GLN A 9 -22.71 -20.51 -37.03
N ILE A 10 -24.01 -20.41 -37.29
CA ILE A 10 -24.82 -21.53 -37.83
C ILE A 10 -24.47 -21.82 -39.29
N GLU A 11 -24.26 -20.79 -40.12
CA GLU A 11 -23.82 -20.96 -41.51
C GLU A 11 -22.43 -21.62 -41.61
N ASN A 12 -21.48 -21.19 -40.77
CA ASN A 12 -20.15 -21.81 -40.70
C ASN A 12 -20.19 -23.26 -40.19
N ALA A 13 -21.09 -23.61 -39.27
CA ALA A 13 -21.27 -24.98 -38.80
C ALA A 13 -21.86 -25.89 -39.89
N ASN A 14 -22.86 -25.40 -40.64
CA ASN A 14 -23.50 -26.14 -41.73
C ASN A 14 -22.57 -26.34 -42.94
N GLN A 15 -21.75 -25.34 -43.28
CA GLN A 15 -20.72 -25.48 -44.31
C GLN A 15 -19.67 -26.54 -43.93
N ASN A 16 -19.19 -26.52 -42.67
CA ASN A 16 -18.27 -27.53 -42.18
C ASN A 16 -18.86 -28.94 -42.18
N GLN A 17 -20.15 -29.11 -41.90
CA GLN A 17 -20.84 -30.40 -41.93
C GLN A 17 -21.00 -30.93 -43.36
N ASN A 18 -21.41 -30.09 -44.31
CA ASN A 18 -21.54 -30.46 -45.73
C ASN A 18 -20.18 -30.80 -46.36
N GLU A 19 -19.12 -30.07 -46.02
CA GLU A 19 -17.76 -30.42 -46.44
C GLU A 19 -17.33 -31.79 -45.89
N ASN A 20 -17.71 -32.14 -44.66
CA ASN A 20 -17.40 -33.43 -44.07
C ASN A 20 -18.16 -34.58 -44.75
N GLU A 21 -19.41 -34.37 -45.16
CA GLU A 21 -20.18 -35.35 -45.93
C GLU A 21 -19.61 -35.58 -47.33
N MET A 22 -19.22 -34.50 -48.03
CA MET A 22 -18.55 -34.60 -49.33
C MET A 22 -17.20 -35.33 -49.21
N LYS A 23 -16.38 -34.98 -48.23
CA LYS A 23 -15.12 -35.71 -47.94
C LYS A 23 -15.37 -37.19 -47.65
N ASN A 24 -16.50 -37.56 -47.06
CA ASN A 24 -16.86 -38.97 -46.81
C ASN A 24 -17.29 -39.71 -48.08
N LEU A 25 -18.01 -39.06 -48.98
CA LEU A 25 -18.36 -39.63 -50.29
C LEU A 25 -17.12 -39.83 -51.16
N GLU A 26 -16.21 -38.85 -51.22
CA GLU A 26 -14.93 -38.95 -51.92
C GLU A 26 -14.06 -40.10 -51.39
N LYS A 27 -14.01 -40.29 -50.05
CA LYS A 27 -13.36 -41.45 -49.44
C LYS A 27 -13.99 -42.77 -49.86
N LYS A 28 -15.32 -42.86 -49.98
CA LYS A 28 -16.02 -44.07 -50.46
C LYS A 28 -15.68 -44.36 -51.93
N VAL A 29 -15.69 -43.34 -52.79
CA VAL A 29 -15.29 -43.47 -54.21
C VAL A 29 -13.86 -43.99 -54.31
N THR A 30 -12.93 -43.39 -53.56
CA THR A 30 -11.53 -43.81 -53.54
C THR A 30 -11.37 -45.26 -53.06
N LYS A 31 -12.08 -45.66 -52.00
CA LYS A 31 -12.08 -47.06 -51.52
C LYS A 31 -12.61 -48.03 -52.56
N ASN A 32 -13.66 -47.67 -53.29
CA ASN A 32 -14.18 -48.49 -54.37
C ASN A 32 -13.18 -48.62 -55.53
N LEU A 33 -12.51 -47.54 -55.91
CA LEU A 33 -11.44 -47.58 -56.92
C LEU A 33 -10.30 -48.52 -56.49
N ILE A 34 -9.81 -48.39 -55.25
CA ILE A 34 -8.78 -49.28 -54.67
C ILE A 34 -9.22 -50.75 -54.77
N LYS A 35 -10.47 -51.06 -54.40
CA LYS A 35 -11.02 -52.41 -54.50
C LYS A 35 -11.09 -52.91 -55.95
N ASN A 36 -11.51 -52.05 -56.88
CA ASN A 36 -11.59 -52.39 -58.30
C ASN A 36 -10.20 -52.70 -58.89
N TYR A 37 -9.18 -51.89 -58.59
CA TYR A 37 -7.81 -52.16 -59.02
C TYR A 37 -7.20 -53.39 -58.34
N SER A 38 -7.53 -53.65 -57.07
CA SER A 38 -7.14 -54.91 -56.41
C SER A 38 -7.77 -56.14 -57.11
N ASN A 39 -9.04 -56.05 -57.50
CA ASN A 39 -9.70 -57.11 -58.27
C ASN A 39 -9.05 -57.30 -59.65
N LEU A 40 -8.57 -56.23 -60.30
CA LEU A 40 -7.82 -56.35 -61.56
C LEU A 40 -6.47 -57.05 -61.37
N LEU A 41 -5.74 -56.78 -60.28
CA LEU A 41 -4.48 -57.48 -59.99
C LEU A 41 -4.72 -58.99 -59.75
N ASN A 42 -5.75 -59.32 -58.97
CA ASN A 42 -6.05 -60.69 -58.54
C ASN A 42 -6.85 -61.51 -59.56
N GLY A 43 -7.63 -60.85 -60.41
CA GLY A 43 -8.41 -61.48 -61.48
C GLY A 43 -7.57 -61.83 -62.71
N ASN A 44 -8.20 -62.46 -63.70
CA ASN A 44 -7.52 -62.86 -64.95
C ASN A 44 -7.89 -61.99 -66.16
N SER A 45 -8.75 -61.00 -65.99
CA SER A 45 -9.27 -60.18 -67.10
C SER A 45 -8.24 -59.16 -67.58
N PHE A 46 -8.13 -59.00 -68.90
CA PHE A 46 -7.42 -57.90 -69.59
C PHE A 46 -5.90 -57.77 -69.36
N LYS A 47 -5.26 -58.76 -68.72
CA LYS A 47 -3.80 -58.78 -68.52
C LYS A 47 -3.08 -59.01 -69.85
N ASP A 48 -2.21 -58.07 -70.23
CA ASP A 48 -1.55 -57.97 -71.53
C ASP A 48 -0.01 -58.04 -71.45
N PHE A 49 0.55 -58.24 -70.26
CA PHE A 49 1.98 -58.27 -70.03
C PHE A 49 2.41 -59.29 -68.96
N SER A 50 3.59 -59.89 -69.11
CA SER A 50 4.14 -60.87 -68.15
C SER A 50 5.45 -60.41 -67.51
N ILE A 51 5.52 -60.44 -66.18
CA ILE A 51 6.78 -60.28 -65.44
C ILE A 51 7.30 -61.66 -65.07
N PHE A 52 8.49 -62.01 -65.54
CA PHE A 52 9.21 -63.21 -65.13
C PHE A 52 10.17 -62.85 -64.00
N VAL A 53 10.07 -63.55 -62.89
CA VAL A 53 10.96 -63.36 -61.75
C VAL A 53 11.77 -64.62 -61.57
N GLU A 54 13.02 -64.56 -62.01
CA GLU A 54 13.95 -65.70 -61.97
C GLU A 54 14.74 -65.65 -60.66
N ASN A 55 14.20 -66.24 -59.60
CA ASN A 55 15.03 -66.59 -58.45
C ASN A 55 15.55 -68.02 -58.64
N LYS A 56 16.84 -68.26 -58.37
CA LYS A 56 17.64 -69.46 -58.70
C LYS A 56 17.08 -70.82 -58.25
N SER A 57 15.91 -70.86 -57.61
CA SER A 57 15.28 -72.10 -57.12
C SER A 57 13.79 -72.25 -57.47
N ASN A 58 13.09 -71.19 -57.92
CA ASN A 58 11.68 -71.30 -58.32
C ASN A 58 11.23 -70.10 -59.19
N PRO A 59 11.32 -70.18 -60.53
CA PRO A 59 10.85 -69.11 -61.41
C PRO A 59 9.33 -69.02 -61.35
N PHE A 60 8.80 -67.80 -61.34
CA PHE A 60 7.36 -67.58 -61.43
C PHE A 60 7.02 -66.44 -62.39
N GLU A 61 5.90 -66.59 -63.09
CA GLU A 61 5.34 -65.61 -64.01
C GLU A 61 4.17 -64.89 -63.33
N ILE A 62 4.15 -63.55 -63.38
CA ILE A 62 2.99 -62.75 -62.99
C ILE A 62 2.45 -62.01 -64.21
N LYS A 63 1.21 -62.33 -64.59
CA LYS A 63 0.47 -61.60 -65.61
C LYS A 63 -0.14 -60.32 -65.03
N VAL A 64 0.06 -59.20 -65.71
CA VAL A 64 -0.22 -57.83 -65.26
C VAL A 64 -0.70 -56.95 -66.42
N HIS A 65 -1.05 -55.69 -66.13
CA HIS A 65 -1.51 -54.70 -67.09
C HIS A 65 -0.40 -53.70 -67.40
N LYS A 66 0.04 -53.65 -68.66
CA LYS A 66 1.11 -52.75 -69.14
C LYS A 66 0.78 -51.29 -68.84
N SER A 67 -0.47 -50.88 -69.08
CA SER A 67 -0.97 -49.53 -68.86
C SER A 67 -0.87 -49.07 -67.40
N ILE A 68 -1.18 -49.94 -66.44
CA ILE A 68 -1.11 -49.64 -65.01
C ILE A 68 0.36 -49.54 -64.56
N LEU A 69 1.22 -50.46 -64.99
CA LEU A 69 2.65 -50.40 -64.64
C LEU A 69 3.33 -49.15 -65.19
N SER A 70 3.17 -48.87 -66.49
CA SER A 70 3.79 -47.71 -67.13
C SER A 70 3.28 -46.38 -66.57
N SER A 71 2.00 -46.28 -66.20
CA SER A 71 1.47 -45.03 -65.63
C SER A 71 1.94 -44.76 -64.19
N ARG A 72 2.32 -45.80 -63.45
CA ARG A 72 2.56 -45.72 -62.00
C ARG A 72 4.03 -45.88 -61.61
N SER A 73 4.87 -46.36 -62.52
CA SER A 73 6.31 -46.53 -62.31
C SER A 73 7.06 -46.02 -63.54
N PRO A 74 7.90 -44.98 -63.39
CA PRO A 74 8.78 -44.50 -64.45
C PRO A 74 9.74 -45.58 -64.96
N PHE A 75 10.20 -46.49 -64.09
CA PHE A 75 11.03 -47.63 -64.48
C PHE A 75 10.31 -48.50 -65.51
N PHE A 76 9.06 -48.90 -65.24
CA PHE A 76 8.28 -49.68 -66.19
C PHE A 76 7.93 -48.85 -67.43
N ASN A 77 7.59 -47.57 -67.29
CA ASN A 77 7.31 -46.71 -68.45
C ASN A 77 8.48 -46.61 -69.42
N GLU A 78 9.72 -46.59 -68.92
CA GLU A 78 10.94 -46.58 -69.73
C GLU A 78 11.24 -47.97 -70.29
N SER A 79 11.20 -49.00 -69.43
CA SER A 79 11.55 -50.38 -69.79
C SER A 79 10.56 -51.03 -70.76
N LEU A 80 9.31 -50.57 -70.79
CA LEU A 80 8.21 -51.15 -71.56
C LEU A 80 7.95 -50.41 -72.89
N ARG A 81 8.81 -49.46 -73.28
CA ARG A 81 8.73 -48.76 -74.59
C ARG A 81 9.02 -49.65 -75.78
N GLN A 82 9.71 -50.77 -75.57
CA GLN A 82 9.92 -51.79 -76.59
C GLN A 82 8.65 -52.65 -76.73
N GLU A 83 8.40 -53.23 -77.91
CA GLU A 83 7.24 -54.09 -78.21
C GLU A 83 7.29 -55.47 -77.49
N SER A 84 8.13 -55.61 -76.48
CA SER A 84 8.20 -56.81 -75.65
C SER A 84 6.90 -57.03 -74.88
N LEU A 85 6.44 -58.28 -74.87
CA LEU A 85 5.28 -58.76 -74.09
C LEU A 85 5.67 -59.22 -72.67
N SER A 86 6.97 -59.19 -72.34
CA SER A 86 7.47 -59.57 -71.02
C SER A 86 8.75 -58.86 -70.59
N ILE A 87 9.06 -58.91 -69.28
CA ILE A 87 10.31 -58.46 -68.68
C ILE A 87 10.81 -59.51 -67.67
N SER A 88 12.13 -59.71 -67.59
CA SER A 88 12.75 -60.60 -66.62
C SER A 88 13.47 -59.80 -65.52
N LEU A 89 13.17 -60.07 -64.26
CA LEU A 89 13.73 -59.41 -63.09
C LEU A 89 14.32 -60.46 -62.13
N ASN A 90 15.64 -60.45 -61.93
CA ASN A 90 16.36 -61.57 -61.31
C ASN A 90 16.82 -61.28 -59.88
N GLN A 91 16.63 -60.05 -59.41
CA GLN A 91 17.09 -59.55 -58.11
C GLN A 91 15.99 -59.54 -57.03
N PHE A 92 14.76 -59.95 -57.34
CA PHE A 92 13.62 -59.90 -56.42
C PHE A 92 13.00 -61.28 -56.20
N ASN A 93 12.34 -61.48 -55.06
CA ASN A 93 11.55 -62.67 -54.80
C ASN A 93 10.04 -62.43 -55.03
N LYS A 94 9.25 -63.52 -54.92
CA LYS A 94 7.79 -63.49 -55.13
C LYS A 94 7.05 -62.51 -54.24
N LYS A 95 7.35 -62.55 -52.94
CA LYS A 95 6.67 -61.70 -51.97
C LYS A 95 6.97 -60.22 -52.20
N GLU A 96 8.23 -59.89 -52.52
CA GLU A 96 8.66 -58.52 -52.85
C GLU A 96 7.92 -57.98 -54.08
N MET A 97 7.87 -58.79 -55.15
CA MET A 97 7.21 -58.39 -56.39
C MET A 97 5.69 -58.26 -56.22
N GLU A 98 5.04 -59.19 -55.51
CA GLU A 98 3.61 -59.08 -55.18
C GLU A 98 3.33 -57.81 -54.37
N SER A 99 4.17 -57.50 -53.37
CA SER A 99 4.02 -56.30 -52.53
C SER A 99 4.15 -55.00 -53.33
N ILE A 100 5.09 -54.92 -54.26
CA ILE A 100 5.26 -53.75 -55.14
C ILE A 100 4.12 -53.63 -56.14
N LEU A 101 3.63 -54.75 -56.69
CA LEU A 101 2.48 -54.73 -57.61
C LEU A 101 1.20 -54.29 -56.90
N SER A 102 0.97 -54.74 -55.66
CA SER A 102 -0.13 -54.26 -54.82
C SER A 102 -0.08 -52.74 -54.64
N TYR A 103 1.12 -52.19 -54.40
CA TYR A 103 1.30 -50.74 -54.29
C TYR A 103 1.05 -50.01 -55.62
N ILE A 104 1.57 -50.54 -56.73
CA ILE A 104 1.39 -49.94 -58.05
C ILE A 104 -0.10 -49.88 -58.42
N TYR A 105 -0.83 -50.98 -58.21
CA TYR A 105 -2.24 -51.08 -58.61
C TYR A 105 -3.17 -50.29 -57.70
N TYR A 106 -3.03 -50.41 -56.38
CA TYR A 106 -4.03 -49.88 -55.45
C TYR A 106 -3.43 -49.20 -54.21
N GLY A 107 -2.13 -48.91 -54.23
CA GLY A 107 -1.47 -48.03 -53.25
C GLY A 107 -1.25 -48.65 -51.88
N ASN A 108 -1.52 -49.94 -51.70
CA ASN A 108 -1.32 -50.63 -50.42
C ASN A 108 -0.07 -51.53 -50.47
N ILE A 109 0.67 -51.58 -49.37
CA ILE A 109 1.81 -52.48 -49.21
C ILE A 109 1.74 -53.11 -47.81
N SER A 110 1.79 -54.44 -47.75
CA SER A 110 1.73 -55.18 -46.50
C SER A 110 3.11 -55.23 -45.85
N PHE A 111 3.29 -54.47 -44.78
CA PHE A 111 4.53 -54.43 -43.98
C PHE A 111 4.50 -55.55 -42.94
N GLU A 112 4.45 -56.80 -43.37
CA GLU A 112 4.24 -57.92 -42.43
C GLU A 112 5.43 -58.13 -41.49
N ASN A 113 6.65 -57.70 -41.86
CA ASN A 113 7.83 -57.70 -40.98
C ASN A 113 8.52 -56.32 -41.01
N GLN A 114 8.53 -55.62 -39.88
CA GLN A 114 9.23 -54.33 -39.72
C GLN A 114 10.76 -54.41 -39.90
N GLU A 115 11.33 -55.61 -39.94
CA GLU A 115 12.78 -55.85 -39.98
C GLU A 115 13.44 -55.51 -41.33
N ASN A 116 12.68 -55.24 -42.39
CA ASN A 116 13.26 -55.06 -43.74
C ASN A 116 12.84 -53.78 -44.48
N LEU A 117 12.62 -52.70 -43.74
CA LEU A 117 12.28 -51.38 -44.30
C LEU A 117 13.34 -50.84 -45.27
N ILE A 118 14.61 -51.21 -45.07
CA ILE A 118 15.73 -50.77 -45.90
C ILE A 118 15.70 -51.44 -47.27
N GLN A 119 15.47 -52.76 -47.31
CA GLN A 119 15.32 -53.46 -48.58
C GLN A 119 14.09 -52.95 -49.34
N LEU A 120 12.98 -52.66 -48.64
CA LEU A 120 11.81 -52.03 -49.27
C LEU A 120 12.13 -50.62 -49.82
N LEU A 121 12.97 -49.85 -49.13
CA LEU A 121 13.43 -48.55 -49.63
C LEU A 121 14.25 -48.71 -50.91
N GLU A 122 15.21 -49.64 -50.95
CA GLU A 122 16.00 -49.96 -52.14
C GLU A 122 15.12 -50.36 -53.32
N ILE A 123 14.11 -51.21 -53.09
CA ILE A 123 13.14 -51.62 -54.11
C ILE A 123 12.32 -50.43 -54.61
N SER A 124 11.86 -49.55 -53.70
CA SER A 124 11.09 -48.36 -54.08
C SER A 124 11.90 -47.40 -54.97
N ILE A 125 13.21 -47.28 -54.70
CA ILE A 125 14.14 -46.47 -55.50
C ILE A 125 14.36 -47.13 -56.86
N TYR A 126 14.57 -48.45 -56.91
CA TYR A 126 14.76 -49.20 -58.16
C TYR A 126 13.58 -49.01 -59.13
N PHE A 127 12.35 -49.16 -58.65
CA PHE A 127 11.15 -48.97 -59.45
C PHE A 127 10.72 -47.50 -59.63
N LYS A 128 11.53 -46.55 -59.13
CA LYS A 128 11.29 -45.09 -59.19
C LYS A 128 9.92 -44.68 -58.59
N LEU A 129 9.53 -45.30 -57.48
CA LEU A 129 8.25 -45.08 -56.78
C LEU A 129 8.39 -44.00 -55.69
N ASN A 130 8.38 -42.72 -56.08
CA ASN A 130 8.69 -41.60 -55.17
C ASN A 130 7.80 -41.51 -53.92
N LEU A 131 6.48 -41.64 -54.04
CA LEU A 131 5.58 -41.58 -52.87
C LEU A 131 5.79 -42.76 -51.92
N LEU A 132 6.09 -43.96 -52.44
CA LEU A 132 6.42 -45.12 -51.61
C LEU A 132 7.73 -44.90 -50.87
N LYS A 133 8.74 -44.38 -51.57
CA LYS A 133 10.04 -44.00 -50.99
C LYS A 133 9.83 -43.04 -49.81
N GLU A 134 9.04 -41.99 -49.97
CA GLU A 134 8.75 -41.03 -48.89
C GLU A 134 8.02 -41.67 -47.70
N ILE A 135 7.02 -42.53 -47.96
CA ILE A 135 6.29 -43.25 -46.90
C ILE A 135 7.25 -44.15 -46.11
N ILE A 136 8.12 -44.90 -46.80
CA ILE A 136 9.08 -45.79 -46.17
C ILE A 136 10.12 -44.98 -45.39
N GLN A 137 10.66 -43.90 -45.95
CA GLN A 137 11.59 -43.01 -45.26
C GLN A 137 11.00 -42.45 -43.97
N LYS A 138 9.76 -41.95 -44.00
CA LYS A 138 9.05 -41.50 -42.78
C LYS A 138 8.90 -42.61 -41.75
N LYS A 139 8.61 -43.84 -42.18
CA LYS A 139 8.53 -45.00 -41.27
C LYS A 139 9.87 -45.35 -40.66
N ILE A 140 10.95 -45.32 -41.43
CA ILE A 140 12.32 -45.53 -40.94
C ILE A 140 12.66 -44.45 -39.91
N LEU A 141 12.44 -43.18 -40.23
CA LEU A 141 12.71 -42.08 -39.30
C LEU A 141 11.97 -42.23 -37.96
N ASN A 142 10.74 -42.73 -37.99
CA ASN A 142 9.94 -42.98 -36.79
C ASN A 142 10.37 -44.25 -36.01
N SER A 143 11.12 -45.18 -36.63
CA SER A 143 11.58 -46.40 -35.96
C SER A 143 12.99 -46.28 -35.37
N ILE A 144 13.76 -45.27 -35.78
CA ILE A 144 15.09 -44.98 -35.21
C ILE A 144 14.94 -44.56 -33.75
N ASN A 145 15.66 -45.25 -32.87
CA ASN A 145 15.68 -45.03 -31.44
C ASN A 145 17.07 -45.36 -30.85
N TYR A 146 17.22 -45.24 -29.52
CA TYR A 146 18.52 -45.42 -28.85
C TYR A 146 19.16 -46.81 -29.05
N SER A 147 18.39 -47.88 -29.25
CA SER A 147 18.95 -49.23 -29.40
C SER A 147 19.44 -49.55 -30.81
N ASN A 148 18.94 -48.85 -31.83
CA ASN A 148 19.15 -49.21 -33.24
C ASN A 148 19.77 -48.10 -34.10
N PHE A 149 19.99 -46.88 -33.58
CA PHE A 149 20.49 -45.76 -34.39
C PHE A 149 21.87 -46.02 -35.04
N PHE A 150 22.78 -46.75 -34.38
CA PHE A 150 24.07 -47.11 -34.99
C PHE A 150 23.89 -48.04 -36.19
N GLN A 151 22.97 -49.00 -36.09
CA GLN A 151 22.65 -49.90 -37.19
C GLN A 151 22.10 -49.09 -38.39
N PHE A 152 21.13 -48.20 -38.15
CA PHE A 152 20.58 -47.35 -39.20
C PHE A 152 21.61 -46.37 -39.77
N LEU A 153 22.48 -45.79 -38.95
CA LEU A 153 23.56 -44.91 -39.40
C LEU A 153 24.53 -45.63 -40.34
N PHE A 154 24.93 -46.86 -40.01
CA PHE A 154 25.83 -47.64 -40.86
C PHE A 154 25.15 -48.12 -42.15
N GLN A 155 23.88 -48.52 -42.07
CA GLN A 155 23.12 -48.91 -43.26
C GLN A 155 22.83 -47.71 -44.17
N ASN A 156 22.75 -46.49 -43.62
CA ASN A 156 22.57 -45.27 -44.40
C ASN A 156 23.74 -44.97 -45.36
N ARG A 157 24.91 -45.60 -45.19
CA ARG A 157 26.02 -45.50 -46.15
C ARG A 157 25.63 -45.97 -47.56
N ASN A 158 24.69 -46.91 -47.66
CA ASN A 158 24.17 -47.39 -48.94
C ASN A 158 22.99 -46.54 -49.44
N LEU A 159 22.18 -46.00 -48.51
CA LEU A 159 20.96 -45.26 -48.82
C LEU A 159 21.20 -43.78 -49.14
N ASN A 160 22.29 -43.20 -48.60
CA ASN A 160 22.66 -41.78 -48.72
C ASN A 160 21.50 -40.81 -48.37
N SER A 161 20.74 -41.10 -47.31
CA SER A 161 19.65 -40.22 -46.84
C SER A 161 20.14 -39.24 -45.77
N ASN A 162 20.05 -37.94 -46.06
CA ASN A 162 20.39 -36.88 -45.10
C ASN A 162 19.48 -36.90 -43.87
N GLU A 163 18.19 -37.20 -44.03
CA GLU A 163 17.21 -37.18 -42.92
C GLU A 163 17.51 -38.25 -41.87
N ILE A 164 17.87 -39.47 -42.33
CA ILE A 164 18.26 -40.58 -41.43
C ILE A 164 19.56 -40.21 -40.70
N GLU A 165 20.53 -39.64 -41.42
CA GLU A 165 21.81 -39.21 -40.86
C GLU A 165 21.62 -38.15 -39.77
N ILE A 166 20.83 -37.11 -40.04
CA ILE A 166 20.47 -36.07 -39.07
C ILE A 166 19.80 -36.70 -37.84
N LYS A 167 18.83 -37.61 -38.04
CA LYS A 167 18.13 -38.25 -36.91
C LYS A 167 19.06 -39.08 -36.03
N CYS A 168 20.00 -39.79 -36.64
CA CYS A 168 21.01 -40.55 -35.91
C CYS A 168 21.98 -39.62 -35.17
N PHE A 169 22.41 -38.51 -35.78
CA PHE A 169 23.25 -37.51 -35.13
C PHE A 169 22.55 -36.80 -33.96
N GLU A 170 21.24 -36.53 -34.06
CA GLU A 170 20.45 -36.03 -32.94
C GLU A 170 20.53 -36.98 -31.73
N LEU A 171 20.33 -38.27 -31.96
CA LEU A 171 20.39 -39.29 -30.89
C LEU A 171 21.80 -39.45 -30.33
N ILE A 172 22.83 -39.40 -31.19
CA ILE A 172 24.23 -39.40 -30.75
C ILE A 172 24.49 -38.18 -29.87
N ASN A 173 24.02 -36.99 -30.28
CA ASN A 173 24.21 -35.76 -29.52
C ASN A 173 23.53 -35.79 -28.14
N GLN A 174 22.27 -36.21 -28.11
CA GLN A 174 21.47 -36.30 -26.88
C GLN A 174 22.05 -37.27 -25.85
N ASN A 175 22.72 -38.33 -26.31
CA ASN A 175 23.25 -39.39 -25.44
C ASN A 175 24.78 -39.42 -25.40
N PHE A 176 25.45 -38.38 -25.90
CA PHE A 176 26.89 -38.39 -26.18
C PHE A 176 27.73 -38.76 -24.96
N SER A 177 27.41 -38.21 -23.79
CA SER A 177 28.12 -38.46 -22.52
C SER A 177 28.12 -39.95 -22.13
N GLN A 178 27.07 -40.70 -22.49
CA GLN A 178 26.94 -42.13 -22.20
C GLN A 178 27.64 -43.01 -23.24
N ILE A 179 27.69 -42.56 -24.50
CA ILE A 179 28.18 -43.35 -25.64
C ILE A 179 29.57 -42.94 -26.15
N GLN A 180 30.19 -41.92 -25.58
CA GLN A 180 31.50 -41.38 -26.01
C GLN A 180 32.62 -42.43 -26.10
N ASN A 181 32.52 -43.52 -25.34
CA ASN A 181 33.46 -44.65 -25.35
C ASN A 181 32.93 -45.89 -26.09
N ASN A 182 31.77 -45.80 -26.74
CA ASN A 182 31.14 -46.92 -27.46
C ASN A 182 31.94 -47.27 -28.72
N GLU A 183 32.14 -48.57 -28.96
CA GLU A 183 32.93 -49.08 -30.08
C GLU A 183 32.36 -48.70 -31.45
N ASN A 184 31.02 -48.63 -31.58
CA ASN A 184 30.36 -48.20 -32.82
C ASN A 184 30.66 -46.73 -33.16
N LEU A 185 30.82 -45.87 -32.15
CA LEU A 185 31.21 -44.47 -32.38
C LEU A 185 32.65 -44.37 -32.93
N PHE A 186 33.53 -45.28 -32.50
CA PHE A 186 34.87 -45.42 -33.06
C PHE A 186 34.92 -46.03 -34.47
N ASN A 187 33.80 -46.58 -34.97
CA ASN A 187 33.66 -47.13 -36.32
C ASN A 187 33.16 -46.11 -37.36
N LEU A 188 32.90 -44.86 -36.94
CA LEU A 188 32.58 -43.79 -37.87
C LEU A 188 33.76 -43.50 -38.82
N THR A 189 33.44 -43.09 -40.04
CA THR A 189 34.41 -42.62 -41.04
C THR A 189 34.85 -41.19 -40.74
N LYS A 190 35.88 -40.70 -41.45
CA LYS A 190 36.32 -39.30 -41.28
C LYS A 190 35.21 -38.34 -41.71
N GLU A 191 34.54 -38.69 -42.80
CA GLU A 191 33.46 -37.93 -43.42
C GLU A 191 32.25 -37.86 -42.48
N GLU A 192 31.88 -38.97 -41.82
CA GLU A 192 30.80 -39.00 -40.83
C GLU A 192 31.10 -38.13 -39.61
N ILE A 193 32.35 -38.08 -39.14
CA ILE A 193 32.76 -37.18 -38.06
C ILE A 193 32.68 -35.71 -38.49
N ILE A 194 33.15 -35.38 -39.70
CA ILE A 194 33.03 -34.02 -40.25
C ILE A 194 31.57 -33.59 -40.28
N LYS A 195 30.69 -34.44 -40.82
CA LYS A 195 29.25 -34.17 -40.86
C LYS A 195 28.64 -34.04 -39.47
N PHE A 196 29.10 -34.83 -38.49
CA PHE A 196 28.60 -34.72 -37.12
C PHE A 196 29.03 -33.40 -36.45
N ILE A 197 30.26 -32.95 -36.69
CA ILE A 197 30.74 -31.64 -36.22
C ILE A 197 29.93 -30.51 -36.87
N GLN A 198 29.72 -30.58 -38.19
CA GLN A 198 28.91 -29.60 -38.93
C GLN A 198 27.46 -29.56 -38.43
N PHE A 199 26.84 -30.72 -38.22
CA PHE A 199 25.50 -30.84 -37.63
C PHE A 199 25.41 -30.12 -36.28
N LYS A 200 26.38 -30.37 -35.38
CA LYS A 200 26.42 -29.67 -34.07
C LYS A 200 26.53 -28.16 -34.23
N GLN A 201 27.31 -27.66 -35.18
CA GLN A 201 27.47 -26.22 -35.42
C GLN A 201 26.22 -25.57 -35.99
N GLU A 202 25.57 -26.20 -36.96
CA GLU A 202 24.31 -25.73 -37.51
C GLU A 202 23.23 -25.62 -36.43
N LYS A 203 23.25 -26.55 -35.46
CA LYS A 203 22.39 -26.53 -34.27
C LYS A 203 22.87 -25.58 -33.17
N LYS A 204 24.01 -24.90 -33.34
CA LYS A 204 24.65 -24.01 -32.36
C LYS A 204 24.90 -24.69 -31.01
N GLU A 205 25.21 -25.99 -31.04
CA GLU A 205 25.54 -26.78 -29.86
C GLU A 205 26.92 -26.44 -29.33
N ILE A 206 27.07 -26.45 -28.01
CA ILE A 206 28.36 -26.20 -27.35
C ILE A 206 29.14 -27.52 -27.26
N PHE A 207 30.34 -27.53 -27.84
CA PHE A 207 31.32 -28.61 -27.70
C PHE A 207 31.93 -28.57 -26.30
N GLN A 208 31.70 -29.66 -25.57
CA GLN A 208 32.25 -29.90 -24.24
C GLN A 208 33.57 -30.67 -24.33
N PHE A 209 34.31 -30.72 -23.23
CA PHE A 209 35.59 -31.41 -23.14
C PHE A 209 35.56 -32.88 -23.56
N ASP A 210 34.49 -33.60 -23.20
CA ASP A 210 34.29 -35.02 -23.51
C ASP A 210 34.26 -35.30 -25.03
N PHE A 211 33.75 -34.36 -25.82
CA PHE A 211 33.76 -34.43 -27.28
C PHE A 211 35.18 -34.38 -27.86
N PHE A 212 36.03 -33.50 -27.31
CA PHE A 212 37.43 -33.41 -27.73
C PHE A 212 38.23 -34.65 -27.29
N GLN A 213 37.93 -35.21 -26.12
CA GLN A 213 38.47 -36.51 -25.71
C GLN A 213 38.07 -37.63 -26.67
N PHE A 214 36.79 -37.70 -27.06
CA PHE A 214 36.30 -38.65 -28.06
C PHE A 214 37.08 -38.54 -29.38
N LEU A 215 37.26 -37.32 -29.92
CA LEU A 215 37.99 -37.13 -31.17
C LEU A 215 39.44 -37.61 -31.07
N ASN A 216 40.12 -37.34 -29.95
CA ASN A 216 41.47 -37.86 -29.71
C ASN A 216 41.49 -39.39 -29.73
N ASN A 217 40.57 -40.02 -28.98
CA ASN A 217 40.48 -41.47 -28.88
C ASN A 217 40.12 -42.13 -30.22
N TRP A 218 39.26 -41.48 -31.03
CA TRP A 218 38.91 -41.95 -32.36
C TRP A 218 40.11 -41.93 -33.31
N ILE A 219 40.90 -40.85 -33.29
CA ILE A 219 42.10 -40.73 -34.13
C ILE A 219 43.13 -41.80 -33.74
N GLU A 220 43.30 -42.04 -32.44
CA GLU A 220 44.18 -43.09 -31.93
C GLU A 220 43.74 -44.46 -32.43
N LYS A 221 42.49 -44.88 -32.19
CA LYS A 221 41.95 -46.16 -32.66
C LYS A 221 42.01 -46.33 -34.18
N ARG A 222 41.76 -45.27 -34.95
CA ARG A 222 41.90 -45.29 -36.41
C ARG A 222 43.35 -45.57 -36.83
N ASN A 223 44.31 -44.90 -36.19
CA ASN A 223 45.73 -45.11 -36.46
C ASN A 223 46.18 -46.54 -36.08
N GLU A 224 45.56 -47.16 -35.07
CA GLU A 224 45.79 -48.55 -34.72
C GLU A 224 45.31 -49.52 -35.80
N ARG A 225 44.13 -49.30 -36.40
CA ARG A 225 43.62 -50.13 -37.51
C ARG A 225 44.52 -50.08 -38.75
N LEU A 226 45.24 -48.97 -38.96
CA LEU A 226 46.21 -48.81 -40.05
C LEU A 226 47.56 -49.52 -39.78
N LYS A 227 47.76 -50.13 -38.59
CA LYS A 227 49.00 -50.88 -38.23
C LYS A 227 49.24 -52.13 -39.09
N GLY A 228 48.26 -52.61 -39.86
CA GLY A 228 48.36 -53.84 -40.68
C GLY A 228 49.37 -53.85 -41.85
N LYS A 229 50.20 -52.81 -42.05
CA LYS A 229 51.24 -52.80 -43.11
C LYS A 229 52.54 -52.13 -42.63
N LYS A 230 53.52 -52.94 -42.21
CA LYS A 230 54.98 -52.68 -42.01
C LYS A 230 55.40 -51.58 -41.02
N GLU A 231 56.42 -51.91 -40.21
CA GLU A 231 56.89 -51.19 -39.02
C GLU A 231 58.16 -50.36 -39.21
N LYS A 232 58.32 -49.38 -38.31
CA LYS A 232 59.46 -48.52 -37.93
C LYS A 232 59.63 -47.14 -38.57
N GLU A 233 59.16 -46.84 -39.78
CA GLU A 233 59.16 -45.46 -40.31
C GLU A 233 58.00 -44.57 -39.79
N LYS A 234 57.04 -45.18 -39.06
CA LYS A 234 55.72 -44.57 -38.82
C LYS A 234 55.56 -43.64 -37.61
N GLU A 235 56.50 -43.46 -36.68
CA GLU A 235 56.20 -42.62 -35.49
C GLU A 235 56.16 -41.11 -35.76
N LYS A 236 57.08 -40.59 -36.58
CA LYS A 236 57.01 -39.19 -37.04
C LYS A 236 55.82 -38.98 -37.98
N GLU A 237 55.57 -39.91 -38.90
CA GLU A 237 54.41 -39.85 -39.80
C GLU A 237 53.07 -39.95 -39.05
N LYS A 238 52.97 -40.75 -37.98
CA LYS A 238 51.79 -40.82 -37.10
C LYS A 238 51.49 -39.48 -36.44
N GLY A 239 52.53 -38.80 -35.93
CA GLY A 239 52.38 -37.47 -35.35
C GLY A 239 51.89 -36.44 -36.38
N ILE A 240 52.36 -36.56 -37.63
CA ILE A 240 51.96 -35.69 -38.75
C ILE A 240 50.51 -35.98 -39.20
N GLU A 241 50.13 -37.25 -39.37
CA GLU A 241 48.77 -37.65 -39.76
C GLU A 241 47.75 -37.32 -38.66
N LYS A 242 48.10 -37.53 -37.38
CA LYS A 242 47.29 -37.11 -36.21
C LYS A 242 47.07 -35.60 -36.24
N LYS A 243 48.12 -34.80 -36.43
CA LYS A 243 48.01 -33.34 -36.58
C LYS A 243 47.19 -32.93 -37.80
N ARG A 244 47.31 -33.62 -38.94
CA ARG A 244 46.56 -33.34 -40.17
C ARG A 244 45.05 -33.61 -40.01
N LEU A 245 44.70 -34.77 -39.44
CA LEU A 245 43.30 -35.13 -39.16
C LEU A 245 42.68 -34.15 -38.16
N PHE A 246 43.40 -33.85 -37.09
CA PHE A 246 42.97 -32.82 -36.14
C PHE A 246 42.80 -31.47 -36.81
N HIS A 247 43.74 -31.02 -37.64
CA HIS A 247 43.62 -29.75 -38.37
C HIS A 247 42.36 -29.72 -39.26
N SER A 248 42.00 -30.84 -39.89
CA SER A 248 40.79 -30.92 -40.72
C SER A 248 39.47 -30.90 -39.95
N PHE A 249 39.44 -31.39 -38.71
CA PHE A 249 38.28 -31.21 -37.82
C PHE A 249 38.31 -29.82 -37.19
N PHE A 250 39.51 -29.34 -36.89
CA PHE A 250 39.76 -28.08 -36.23
C PHE A 250 39.23 -26.88 -37.01
N SER A 251 39.50 -26.84 -38.31
CA SER A 251 39.02 -25.78 -39.21
C SER A 251 37.50 -25.66 -39.26
N LEU A 252 36.78 -26.65 -38.72
CA LEU A 252 35.34 -26.60 -38.60
C LEU A 252 34.94 -25.84 -37.34
N PHE A 253 35.59 -26.01 -36.19
CA PHE A 253 35.10 -25.44 -34.93
C PHE A 253 35.11 -23.91 -34.94
N ASP A 254 33.96 -23.34 -34.66
CA ASP A 254 33.86 -21.93 -34.29
C ASP A 254 34.38 -21.78 -32.85
N LYS A 255 35.22 -20.76 -32.61
CA LYS A 255 35.60 -20.32 -31.26
C LYS A 255 34.37 -20.09 -30.38
N ASP A 256 33.24 -19.76 -30.99
CA ASP A 256 32.01 -19.50 -30.27
C ASP A 256 31.30 -20.74 -29.73
N SER A 257 31.63 -21.90 -30.29
CA SER A 257 30.99 -23.18 -30.00
C SER A 257 31.65 -23.97 -28.86
N ILE A 258 32.63 -23.41 -28.14
CA ILE A 258 33.39 -24.15 -27.12
C ILE A 258 33.00 -23.70 -25.71
N SER A 259 32.87 -24.68 -24.80
CA SER A 259 32.59 -24.44 -23.38
C SER A 259 33.69 -23.62 -22.69
N LYS A 260 33.30 -22.52 -22.03
CA LYS A 260 34.21 -21.66 -21.25
C LYS A 260 34.84 -22.39 -20.08
N GLN A 261 34.08 -23.28 -19.44
CA GLN A 261 34.50 -23.99 -18.23
C GLN A 261 35.55 -25.06 -18.52
N ASP A 262 35.62 -25.53 -19.77
CA ASP A 262 36.52 -26.60 -20.19
C ASP A 262 37.80 -26.08 -20.84
N PHE A 263 37.94 -24.76 -21.05
CA PHE A 263 39.09 -24.18 -21.74
C PHE A 263 40.43 -24.59 -21.11
N ASP A 264 40.55 -24.55 -19.78
CA ASP A 264 41.78 -24.95 -19.11
C ASP A 264 42.12 -26.43 -19.31
N LYS A 265 41.09 -27.28 -19.43
CA LYS A 265 41.27 -28.71 -19.73
C LYS A 265 41.70 -28.92 -21.18
N LEU A 266 41.29 -28.05 -22.11
CA LEU A 266 41.72 -28.14 -23.52
C LEU A 266 43.23 -27.94 -23.69
N LYS A 267 43.88 -27.20 -22.77
CA LYS A 267 45.34 -26.98 -22.77
C LYS A 267 46.15 -28.27 -22.61
N GLN A 268 45.54 -29.34 -22.08
CA GLN A 268 46.22 -30.63 -21.90
C GLN A 268 46.51 -31.35 -23.24
N PHE A 269 45.89 -30.90 -24.32
CA PHE A 269 46.00 -31.54 -25.62
C PHE A 269 47.04 -30.83 -26.49
N ASP A 270 48.19 -31.47 -26.68
CA ASP A 270 49.35 -30.93 -27.41
C ASP A 270 49.11 -30.65 -28.91
N PHE A 271 47.92 -30.96 -29.41
CA PHE A 271 47.53 -30.79 -30.81
C PHE A 271 46.79 -29.49 -31.11
N PHE A 272 46.35 -28.71 -30.10
CA PHE A 272 45.72 -27.42 -30.36
C PHE A 272 46.77 -26.36 -30.77
N PRO A 273 46.52 -25.58 -31.84
CA PRO A 273 47.35 -24.44 -32.17
C PRO A 273 47.35 -23.41 -31.04
N LYS A 274 48.50 -22.83 -30.71
CA LYS A 274 48.61 -21.77 -29.69
C LYS A 274 47.71 -20.58 -30.01
N SER A 275 47.61 -20.19 -31.29
CA SER A 275 46.73 -19.10 -31.74
C SER A 275 45.27 -19.32 -31.38
N PHE A 276 44.78 -20.56 -31.53
CA PHE A 276 43.40 -20.89 -31.20
C PHE A 276 43.12 -20.83 -29.70
N LEU A 277 44.06 -21.34 -28.89
CA LEU A 277 43.91 -21.26 -27.43
C LEU A 277 43.86 -19.79 -26.98
N VAL A 278 44.64 -18.91 -27.61
CA VAL A 278 44.58 -17.46 -27.36
C VAL A 278 43.22 -16.87 -27.76
N ASP A 279 42.66 -17.25 -28.91
CA ASP A 279 41.35 -16.76 -29.35
C ASP A 279 40.21 -17.15 -28.39
N ILE A 280 40.21 -18.39 -27.90
CA ILE A 280 39.22 -18.82 -26.88
C ILE A 280 39.46 -18.08 -25.56
N GLN A 281 40.71 -17.93 -25.13
CA GLN A 281 41.03 -17.21 -23.90
C GLN A 281 40.53 -15.76 -23.94
N ASN A 282 40.75 -15.06 -25.05
CA ASN A 282 40.27 -13.70 -25.25
C ASN A 282 38.74 -13.63 -25.20
N LYS A 283 38.04 -14.63 -25.77
CA LYS A 283 36.59 -14.72 -25.68
C LYS A 283 36.11 -14.92 -24.23
N VAL A 284 36.72 -15.85 -23.49
CA VAL A 284 36.36 -16.10 -22.08
C VAL A 284 36.50 -14.81 -21.27
N ILE A 285 37.57 -14.03 -21.51
CA ILE A 285 37.76 -12.72 -20.89
C ILE A 285 36.64 -11.74 -21.26
N GLN A 286 36.32 -11.59 -22.55
CA GLN A 286 35.26 -10.69 -23.01
C GLN A 286 33.89 -11.04 -22.42
N ASP A 287 33.57 -12.32 -22.33
CA ASP A 287 32.30 -12.74 -21.79
C ASP A 287 32.22 -12.55 -20.27
N ASN A 288 33.32 -12.76 -19.54
CA ASN A 288 33.40 -12.46 -18.11
C ASN A 288 33.26 -10.94 -17.87
N GLN A 289 33.83 -10.10 -18.73
CA GLN A 289 33.66 -8.64 -18.68
C GLN A 289 32.20 -8.25 -18.84
N LYS A 290 31.49 -8.79 -19.85
CA LYS A 290 30.04 -8.55 -20.02
C LYS A 290 29.21 -9.02 -18.82
N GLU A 291 29.58 -10.13 -18.20
CA GLU A 291 28.89 -10.60 -16.99
C GLU A 291 29.09 -9.65 -15.82
N ILE A 292 30.29 -9.10 -15.65
CA ILE A 292 30.59 -8.08 -14.64
C ILE A 292 29.78 -6.80 -14.93
N GLU A 293 29.82 -6.28 -16.15
CA GLU A 293 29.05 -5.08 -16.56
C GLU A 293 27.55 -5.24 -16.29
N ASN A 294 26.99 -6.42 -16.58
CA ASN A 294 25.58 -6.71 -16.28
C ASN A 294 25.30 -6.71 -14.77
N LYS A 295 26.18 -7.30 -13.96
CA LYS A 295 26.04 -7.30 -12.49
C LYS A 295 26.18 -5.90 -11.91
N GLU A 296 27.11 -5.09 -12.43
CA GLU A 296 27.26 -3.69 -12.03
C GLU A 296 25.98 -2.90 -12.32
N LYS A 297 25.39 -3.09 -13.51
CA LYS A 297 24.12 -2.46 -13.89
C LYS A 297 22.96 -2.89 -12.99
N GLU A 298 22.85 -4.18 -12.66
CA GLU A 298 21.84 -4.67 -11.71
C GLU A 298 21.99 -4.06 -10.31
N ILE A 299 23.23 -3.90 -9.82
CA ILE A 299 23.52 -3.25 -8.54
C ILE A 299 23.13 -1.76 -8.60
N GLU A 300 23.50 -1.07 -9.68
CA GLU A 300 23.17 0.34 -9.86
C GLU A 300 21.65 0.57 -9.91
N ASP A 301 20.91 -0.28 -10.63
CA ASP A 301 19.45 -0.21 -10.71
C ASP A 301 18.79 -0.50 -9.34
N LYS A 302 19.31 -1.46 -8.57
CA LYS A 302 18.86 -1.72 -7.18
C LYS A 302 19.11 -0.50 -6.29
N TRP A 303 20.30 0.07 -6.35
CA TRP A 303 20.66 1.22 -5.52
C TRP A 303 19.82 2.45 -5.87
N LYS A 304 19.57 2.70 -7.16
CA LYS A 304 18.66 3.76 -7.63
C LYS A 304 17.25 3.60 -7.06
N LYS A 305 16.69 2.39 -7.05
CA LYS A 305 15.38 2.11 -6.47
C LYS A 305 15.35 2.39 -4.97
N GLU A 306 16.35 1.92 -4.21
CA GLU A 306 16.43 2.17 -2.77
C GLU A 306 16.56 3.66 -2.44
N VAL A 307 17.34 4.42 -3.23
CA VAL A 307 17.47 5.87 -3.08
C VAL A 307 16.14 6.57 -3.35
N GLU A 308 15.42 6.17 -4.40
CA GLU A 308 14.12 6.75 -4.74
C GLU A 308 13.06 6.49 -3.65
N GLU A 309 13.04 5.29 -3.08
CA GLU A 309 12.17 4.95 -1.95
C GLU A 309 12.48 5.78 -0.71
N LYS A 310 13.76 5.93 -0.35
CA LYS A 310 14.17 6.77 0.78
C LYS A 310 13.82 8.24 0.57
N ASN A 311 13.99 8.76 -0.64
CA ASN A 311 13.64 10.15 -0.96
C ASN A 311 12.13 10.38 -0.80
N LYS A 312 11.28 9.45 -1.24
CA LYS A 312 9.82 9.52 -1.01
C LYS A 312 9.46 9.52 0.49
N GLU A 313 10.19 8.77 1.31
CA GLU A 313 9.99 8.77 2.76
C GLU A 313 10.39 10.11 3.39
N ILE A 314 11.49 10.71 2.92
CA ILE A 314 11.95 12.04 3.36
C ILE A 314 10.91 13.11 3.00
N GLU A 315 10.44 13.17 1.76
CA GLU A 315 9.42 14.14 1.32
C GLU A 315 8.14 14.04 2.16
N LYS A 316 7.74 12.81 2.55
CA LYS A 316 6.58 12.61 3.43
C LYS A 316 6.83 13.20 4.82
N LYS A 317 8.01 12.97 5.39
CA LYS A 317 8.38 13.52 6.72
C LYS A 317 8.47 15.05 6.70
N GLU A 318 8.99 15.63 5.62
CA GLU A 318 9.04 17.09 5.45
C GLU A 318 7.64 17.71 5.46
N LYS A 319 6.67 17.14 4.74
CA LYS A 319 5.27 17.60 4.78
C LYS A 319 4.64 17.45 6.16
N GLU A 320 4.94 16.38 6.89
CA GLU A 320 4.46 16.20 8.26
C GLU A 320 5.04 17.26 9.22
N ILE A 321 6.30 17.65 9.03
CA ILE A 321 6.94 18.73 9.80
C ILE A 321 6.27 20.07 9.47
N GLU A 322 6.09 20.40 8.19
CA GLU A 322 5.47 21.66 7.76
C GLU A 322 4.06 21.83 8.34
N ASN A 323 3.27 20.76 8.37
CA ASN A 323 1.93 20.79 8.96
C ASN A 323 1.98 21.03 10.49
N LYS A 324 2.91 20.39 11.21
CA LYS A 324 3.09 20.60 12.65
C LYS A 324 3.53 22.02 12.96
N GLU A 325 4.39 22.62 12.14
CA GLU A 325 4.81 24.01 12.29
C GLU A 325 3.61 24.96 12.16
N LYS A 326 2.74 24.76 11.17
CA LYS A 326 1.50 25.54 11.00
C LYS A 326 0.57 25.41 12.20
N GLU A 327 0.34 24.19 12.70
CA GLU A 327 -0.50 23.96 13.89
C GLU A 327 0.05 24.65 15.14
N ILE A 328 1.38 24.64 15.32
CA ILE A 328 2.03 25.33 16.44
C ILE A 328 1.85 26.84 16.30
N GLU A 329 2.06 27.39 15.09
CA GLU A 329 1.93 28.83 14.84
C GLU A 329 0.50 29.33 15.10
N GLU A 330 -0.52 28.58 14.67
CA GLU A 330 -1.93 28.92 14.94
C GLU A 330 -2.27 28.89 16.43
N LYS A 331 -1.81 27.86 17.16
CA LYS A 331 -1.99 27.78 18.62
C LYS A 331 -1.36 28.96 19.34
N TRP A 332 -0.13 29.32 18.94
CA TRP A 332 0.59 30.44 19.55
C TRP A 332 -0.12 31.77 19.30
N LYS A 333 -0.61 32.02 18.07
CA LYS A 333 -1.37 33.23 17.75
C LYS A 333 -2.62 33.37 18.61
N LYS A 334 -3.37 32.28 18.78
CA LYS A 334 -4.58 32.27 19.60
C LYS A 334 -4.28 32.55 21.07
N GLU A 335 -3.25 31.90 21.64
CA GLU A 335 -2.87 32.11 23.04
C GLU A 335 -2.42 33.56 23.31
N VAL A 336 -1.68 34.15 22.37
CA VAL A 336 -1.29 35.56 22.46
C VAL A 336 -2.51 36.49 22.39
N GLU A 337 -3.45 36.22 21.50
CA GLU A 337 -4.67 37.02 21.38
C GLU A 337 -5.53 36.96 22.66
N ASP A 338 -5.70 35.77 23.23
CA ASP A 338 -6.49 35.57 24.44
C ASP A 338 -5.85 36.28 25.65
N LYS A 339 -4.52 36.18 25.81
CA LYS A 339 -3.78 36.91 26.86
C LYS A 339 -3.88 38.43 26.70
N ASN A 340 -3.80 38.94 25.47
CA ASN A 340 -3.94 40.37 25.21
C ASN A 340 -5.33 40.87 25.60
N LYS A 341 -6.39 40.13 25.29
CA LYS A 341 -7.77 40.47 25.71
C LYS A 341 -7.90 40.52 27.24
N GLU A 342 -7.34 39.52 27.94
CA GLU A 342 -7.36 39.49 29.41
C GLU A 342 -6.65 40.72 30.02
N ILE A 343 -5.48 41.07 29.48
CA ILE A 343 -4.72 42.25 29.92
C ILE A 343 -5.51 43.54 29.68
N GLU A 344 -6.15 43.69 28.52
CA GLU A 344 -6.95 44.87 28.20
C GLU A 344 -8.17 45.03 29.12
N GLU A 345 -8.89 43.95 29.42
CA GLU A 345 -10.04 43.96 30.32
C GLU A 345 -9.63 44.35 31.74
N LYS A 346 -8.53 43.76 32.23
CA LYS A 346 -7.98 44.08 33.55
C LYS A 346 -7.58 45.55 33.64
N TRP A 347 -6.85 46.06 32.64
CA TRP A 347 -6.42 47.45 32.60
C TRP A 347 -7.60 48.43 32.54
N LYS A 348 -8.65 48.13 31.76
CA LYS A 348 -9.87 48.95 31.71
C LYS A 348 -10.55 49.04 33.08
N LYS A 349 -10.69 47.90 33.78
CA LYS A 349 -11.31 47.84 35.10
C LYS A 349 -10.51 48.61 36.15
N GLU A 350 -9.20 48.35 36.24
CA GLU A 350 -8.33 49.04 37.21
C GLU A 350 -8.34 50.57 37.01
N ASN A 351 -8.32 51.03 35.75
CA ASN A 351 -8.44 52.46 35.46
C ASN A 351 -9.79 53.05 35.84
N GLN A 352 -10.88 52.30 35.67
CA GLN A 352 -12.21 52.76 36.05
C GLN A 352 -12.33 52.88 37.57
N ASP A 353 -11.87 51.88 38.31
CA ASP A 353 -11.87 51.87 39.78
C ASP A 353 -10.99 53.01 40.34
N LEU A 354 -9.80 53.22 39.76
CA LEU A 354 -8.90 54.29 40.18
C LEU A 354 -9.50 55.69 39.91
N LYS A 355 -10.18 55.88 38.78
CA LYS A 355 -10.89 57.14 38.48
C LYS A 355 -11.97 57.43 39.51
N ALA A 356 -12.79 56.42 39.86
CA ALA A 356 -13.84 56.56 40.86
C ALA A 356 -13.27 56.91 42.24
N GLU A 357 -12.17 56.27 42.65
CA GLU A 357 -11.50 56.55 43.92
C GLU A 357 -10.96 57.99 43.98
N ILE A 358 -10.33 58.48 42.90
CA ILE A 358 -9.84 59.86 42.80
C ILE A 358 -11.01 60.84 42.90
N GLU A 359 -12.13 60.59 42.21
CA GLU A 359 -13.30 61.45 42.22
C GLU A 359 -13.93 61.53 43.63
N LEU A 360 -14.05 60.40 44.32
CA LEU A 360 -14.54 60.33 45.70
C LEU A 360 -13.64 61.14 46.65
N LYS A 361 -12.32 60.92 46.61
CA LYS A 361 -11.38 61.65 47.48
C LYS A 361 -11.37 63.15 47.22
N LYS A 362 -11.56 63.57 45.96
CA LYS A 362 -11.58 64.98 45.56
C LYS A 362 -12.85 65.70 46.04
N ASN A 363 -14.00 65.08 45.84
CA ASN A 363 -15.30 65.73 46.08
C ASN A 363 -15.81 65.53 47.53
N PHE A 364 -15.44 64.42 48.16
CA PHE A 364 -15.90 64.03 49.49
C PHE A 364 -14.76 63.49 50.38
N PRO A 365 -13.77 64.33 50.75
CA PRO A 365 -12.60 63.91 51.52
C PRO A 365 -12.94 63.31 52.91
N GLN A 366 -14.13 63.57 53.43
CA GLN A 366 -14.67 63.06 54.70
C GLN A 366 -14.86 61.54 54.66
N PHE A 367 -15.07 60.96 53.47
CA PHE A 367 -15.15 59.52 53.23
C PHE A 367 -13.85 58.92 52.68
N SER A 368 -12.77 59.71 52.56
CA SER A 368 -11.53 59.25 51.90
C SER A 368 -10.87 58.04 52.58
N ASP A 369 -11.08 57.88 53.88
CA ASP A 369 -10.60 56.77 54.70
C ASP A 369 -11.73 55.80 55.11
N SER A 370 -12.90 55.90 54.49
CA SER A 370 -14.01 54.97 54.70
C SER A 370 -13.66 53.59 54.13
N GLU A 371 -13.91 52.52 54.89
CA GLU A 371 -13.84 51.13 54.41
C GLU A 371 -15.17 50.68 53.78
N ILE A 372 -16.26 51.38 54.07
CA ILE A 372 -17.61 51.07 53.56
C ILE A 372 -17.90 51.82 52.25
N ILE A 373 -17.75 53.14 52.26
CA ILE A 373 -18.12 54.03 51.16
C ILE A 373 -16.95 54.13 50.18
N LYS A 374 -17.06 53.38 49.09
CA LYS A 374 -16.10 53.39 47.96
C LYS A 374 -16.69 53.92 46.66
N ASP A 375 -18.02 53.96 46.56
CA ASP A 375 -18.76 54.45 45.40
C ASP A 375 -19.28 55.87 45.65
N ILE A 376 -18.92 56.80 44.77
CA ILE A 376 -19.36 58.20 44.85
C ILE A 376 -20.87 58.34 44.66
N GLU A 377 -21.53 57.41 43.95
CA GLU A 377 -22.98 57.44 43.77
C GLU A 377 -23.73 57.20 45.08
N TYR A 378 -23.17 56.38 45.99
CA TYR A 378 -23.72 56.23 47.33
C TYR A 378 -23.64 57.54 48.12
N VAL A 379 -22.55 58.29 47.99
CA VAL A 379 -22.40 59.60 48.64
C VAL A 379 -23.39 60.60 48.07
N LYS A 380 -23.54 60.66 46.74
CA LYS A 380 -24.53 61.53 46.09
C LYS A 380 -25.95 61.23 46.57
N LYS A 381 -26.30 59.95 46.76
CA LYS A 381 -27.60 59.55 47.32
C LYS A 381 -27.77 59.97 48.77
N LEU A 382 -26.77 59.76 49.61
CA LEU A 382 -26.79 60.26 50.99
C LEU A 382 -26.93 61.79 51.03
N GLN A 383 -26.26 62.52 50.14
CA GLN A 383 -26.36 63.97 50.03
C GLN A 383 -27.75 64.45 49.60
N GLU A 384 -28.32 63.81 48.58
CA GLU A 384 -29.71 64.03 48.14
C GLU A 384 -30.71 63.81 49.29
N TRP A 385 -30.48 62.76 50.09
CA TRP A 385 -31.42 62.33 51.12
C TRP A 385 -31.40 63.13 52.41
N ILE A 386 -30.20 63.50 52.89
CA ILE A 386 -30.03 64.35 54.06
C ILE A 386 -30.34 65.81 53.68
N ASN A 387 -30.06 66.21 52.44
CA ASN A 387 -30.34 67.53 51.89
C ASN A 387 -29.83 68.69 52.78
N ASP A 388 -28.62 68.52 53.29
CA ASP A 388 -27.96 69.48 54.19
C ASP A 388 -26.49 69.64 53.77
N ASN A 389 -26.20 70.67 52.97
CA ASN A 389 -24.84 70.93 52.49
C ASN A 389 -23.87 71.28 53.63
N ASP A 390 -24.38 71.82 54.73
CA ASP A 390 -23.60 72.14 55.92
C ASP A 390 -23.15 70.86 56.63
N PHE A 391 -23.99 69.82 56.63
CA PHE A 391 -23.60 68.50 57.13
C PHE A 391 -22.42 67.91 56.34
N PHE A 392 -22.52 67.81 55.01
CA PHE A 392 -21.44 67.18 54.21
C PHE A 392 -20.13 67.97 54.19
N SER A 393 -20.19 69.29 54.37
CA SER A 393 -18.98 70.11 54.47
C SER A 393 -18.28 70.03 55.84
N LYS A 394 -19.03 69.77 56.93
CA LYS A 394 -18.51 69.82 58.31
C LYS A 394 -18.39 68.46 58.99
N MET A 395 -19.08 67.43 58.50
CA MET A 395 -19.09 66.13 59.14
C MET A 395 -17.70 65.51 59.15
N LYS A 396 -17.46 64.67 60.16
CA LYS A 396 -16.26 63.87 60.28
C LYS A 396 -16.62 62.44 60.66
N LYS A 397 -15.78 61.48 60.28
CA LYS A 397 -15.85 60.12 60.82
C LYS A 397 -15.48 60.15 62.29
N GLY A 398 -16.48 59.93 63.14
CA GLY A 398 -16.32 59.96 64.60
C GLY A 398 -16.11 58.59 65.22
N PHE A 399 -16.49 57.53 64.51
CA PHE A 399 -16.32 56.15 64.96
C PHE A 399 -16.13 55.20 63.77
N SER A 400 -15.26 54.21 63.92
CA SER A 400 -15.16 53.02 63.08
C SER A 400 -15.00 51.79 63.97
N ALA A 401 -15.82 50.77 63.78
CA ALA A 401 -15.81 49.58 64.63
C ALA A 401 -14.48 48.79 64.54
N LYS A 402 -13.87 48.67 63.36
CA LYS A 402 -12.55 48.02 63.21
C LYS A 402 -11.43 48.78 63.92
N LYS A 403 -11.50 50.11 63.98
CA LYS A 403 -10.49 50.95 64.61
C LYS A 403 -10.72 51.11 66.12
N ASP A 404 -11.96 51.40 66.50
CA ASP A 404 -12.36 51.83 67.84
C ASP A 404 -12.98 50.68 68.67
N GLY A 405 -13.16 49.51 68.04
CA GLY A 405 -13.61 48.26 68.66
C GLY A 405 -15.12 48.00 68.50
N PHE A 406 -15.47 46.72 68.32
CA PHE A 406 -16.86 46.25 68.21
C PHE A 406 -17.55 46.20 69.58
N ASN A 407 -17.85 47.37 70.13
CA ASN A 407 -18.43 47.51 71.45
C ASN A 407 -19.32 48.77 71.55
N CYS A 408 -20.51 48.65 72.11
CA CYS A 408 -21.48 49.75 72.15
C CYS A 408 -21.07 50.89 73.08
N GLN A 409 -20.34 50.62 74.17
CA GLN A 409 -19.83 51.67 75.05
C GLN A 409 -18.81 52.54 74.31
N ASN A 410 -17.94 51.95 73.48
CA ASN A 410 -16.99 52.71 72.67
C ASN A 410 -17.73 53.55 71.62
N TRP A 411 -18.76 53.00 70.99
CA TRP A 411 -19.62 53.73 70.06
C TRP A 411 -20.30 54.91 70.75
N HIS A 412 -21.00 54.69 71.87
CA HIS A 412 -21.69 55.73 72.64
C HIS A 412 -20.74 56.83 73.14
N LYS A 413 -19.53 56.48 73.61
CA LYS A 413 -18.49 57.48 73.96
C LYS A 413 -18.14 58.40 72.81
N ALA A 414 -18.21 57.91 71.57
CA ALA A 414 -17.92 58.70 70.38
C ALA A 414 -19.13 59.53 69.90
N VAL A 415 -20.34 58.99 69.99
CA VAL A 415 -21.54 59.54 69.32
C VAL A 415 -22.53 60.27 70.24
N ASP A 416 -22.52 60.02 71.54
CA ASP A 416 -23.50 60.63 72.45
C ASP A 416 -23.31 62.15 72.53
N GLY A 417 -24.42 62.88 72.46
CA GLY A 417 -24.43 64.35 72.44
C GLY A 417 -24.04 64.97 71.10
N LYS A 418 -23.81 64.15 70.06
CA LYS A 418 -23.66 64.62 68.67
C LYS A 418 -25.02 64.74 68.00
N VAL A 419 -25.14 65.65 67.04
CA VAL A 419 -26.35 65.88 66.25
C VAL A 419 -26.07 65.65 64.78
N LYS A 420 -27.11 65.47 63.96
CA LYS A 420 -27.00 65.06 62.54
C LYS A 420 -26.05 63.88 62.41
N THR A 421 -26.47 62.73 62.91
CA THR A 421 -25.62 61.54 63.00
C THR A 421 -26.01 60.56 61.90
N LEU A 422 -25.08 60.28 60.99
CA LEU A 422 -25.17 59.29 59.94
C LEU A 422 -24.43 58.02 60.37
N ILE A 423 -25.12 56.89 60.40
CA ILE A 423 -24.58 55.58 60.72
C ILE A 423 -24.62 54.75 59.45
N ILE A 424 -23.51 54.13 59.10
CA ILE A 424 -23.37 53.25 57.94
C ILE A 424 -22.84 51.90 58.43
N ILE A 425 -23.55 50.83 58.09
CA ILE A 425 -23.27 49.46 58.49
C ILE A 425 -23.00 48.65 57.23
N LYS A 426 -21.89 47.91 57.23
CA LYS A 426 -21.57 46.93 56.21
C LYS A 426 -21.59 45.53 56.81
N THR A 427 -22.22 44.59 56.12
CA THR A 427 -22.20 43.17 56.51
C THR A 427 -21.11 42.40 55.76
N LYS A 428 -20.73 41.23 56.28
CA LYS A 428 -19.80 40.31 55.57
C LYS A 428 -20.34 39.83 54.22
N ASP A 429 -21.66 39.80 54.07
CA ASP A 429 -22.36 39.49 52.82
C ASP A 429 -22.54 40.72 51.91
N ASN A 430 -21.78 41.80 52.16
CA ASN A 430 -21.73 43.03 51.36
C ASN A 430 -23.04 43.83 51.28
N PHE A 431 -23.97 43.64 52.22
CA PHE A 431 -25.06 44.60 52.39
C PHE A 431 -24.52 45.88 53.00
N ILE A 432 -24.95 47.03 52.48
CA ILE A 432 -24.62 48.36 53.01
C ILE A 432 -25.93 49.08 53.27
N PHE A 433 -26.19 49.37 54.54
CA PHE A 433 -27.41 50.06 54.99
C PHE A 433 -27.09 50.91 56.21
N GLY A 434 -28.06 51.65 56.71
CA GLY A 434 -27.84 52.48 57.88
C GLY A 434 -29.01 53.38 58.21
N GLY A 435 -28.74 54.37 59.04
CA GLY A 435 -29.73 55.35 59.43
C GLY A 435 -29.12 56.72 59.66
N PHE A 436 -29.95 57.75 59.50
CA PHE A 436 -29.62 59.12 59.83
C PHE A 436 -30.61 59.62 60.88
N THR A 437 -30.11 60.37 61.85
CA THR A 437 -30.92 61.10 62.82
C THR A 437 -30.47 62.55 62.88
N GLN A 438 -31.42 63.48 62.87
CA GLN A 438 -31.17 64.90 63.03
C GLN A 438 -30.76 65.25 64.46
N VAL A 439 -31.39 64.60 65.45
CA VAL A 439 -31.22 64.94 66.87
C VAL A 439 -30.08 64.19 67.57
N GLY A 440 -29.71 63.00 67.05
CA GLY A 440 -28.62 62.19 67.58
C GLY A 440 -28.90 61.47 68.90
N PHE A 441 -27.90 60.72 69.38
CA PHE A 441 -28.00 59.84 70.55
C PHE A 441 -27.61 60.57 71.84
N LYS A 442 -28.07 60.06 72.98
CA LYS A 442 -27.81 60.64 74.31
C LYS A 442 -27.33 59.57 75.28
N TYR A 443 -26.48 59.97 76.21
CA TYR A 443 -26.07 59.08 77.29
C TYR A 443 -27.27 58.70 78.16
N SER A 444 -27.59 57.40 78.20
CA SER A 444 -28.62 56.83 79.07
C SER A 444 -28.24 55.41 79.48
N THR A 445 -28.26 55.11 80.79
CA THR A 445 -28.02 53.76 81.31
C THR A 445 -29.30 52.95 81.47
N GLY A 446 -30.46 53.63 81.59
CA GLY A 446 -31.77 53.02 81.76
C GLY A 446 -32.50 52.74 80.44
N GLY A 447 -31.99 53.23 79.32
CA GLY A 447 -32.69 53.23 78.04
C GLY A 447 -33.57 54.47 77.89
N GLU A 448 -33.49 55.14 76.74
CA GLU A 448 -34.34 56.29 76.42
C GLU A 448 -34.73 56.25 74.93
N TRP A 449 -36.02 56.35 74.65
CA TRP A 449 -36.54 56.59 73.31
C TRP A 449 -36.46 58.08 72.98
N ILE A 450 -35.90 58.41 71.82
CA ILE A 450 -35.67 59.79 71.41
C ILE A 450 -36.55 60.10 70.20
N ASN A 451 -37.28 61.21 70.30
CA ASN A 451 -38.14 61.69 69.23
C ASN A 451 -37.31 62.33 68.10
N ASP A 452 -37.51 61.85 66.86
CA ASP A 452 -36.95 62.48 65.67
C ASP A 452 -37.83 62.27 64.42
N SER A 453 -38.55 63.31 64.02
CA SER A 453 -39.38 63.29 62.81
C SER A 453 -38.57 63.32 61.51
N ASN A 454 -37.28 63.66 61.56
CA ASN A 454 -36.39 63.71 60.40
C ASN A 454 -35.50 62.47 60.28
N ALA A 455 -35.62 61.52 61.21
CA ALA A 455 -34.86 60.29 61.13
C ALA A 455 -35.32 59.44 59.94
N PHE A 456 -34.36 58.73 59.33
CA PHE A 456 -34.64 57.78 58.27
C PHE A 456 -33.65 56.62 58.29
N ILE A 457 -34.10 55.47 57.78
CA ILE A 457 -33.27 54.31 57.48
C ILE A 457 -33.00 54.32 55.97
N PHE A 458 -31.88 53.76 55.52
CA PHE A 458 -31.58 53.62 54.10
C PHE A 458 -30.90 52.29 53.80
N SER A 459 -30.95 51.90 52.54
CA SER A 459 -30.15 50.82 51.95
C SER A 459 -29.39 51.36 50.75
N LEU A 460 -28.07 51.14 50.71
CA LEU A 460 -27.19 51.54 49.60
C LEU A 460 -26.85 50.35 48.70
N ARG A 461 -26.70 49.15 49.28
CA ARG A 461 -26.33 47.94 48.54
C ARG A 461 -26.96 46.71 49.18
N ASN A 462 -27.40 45.78 48.33
CA ASN A 462 -27.70 44.40 48.71
C ASN A 462 -26.66 43.40 48.15
N ASP A 463 -26.71 42.16 48.62
CA ASP A 463 -25.87 41.04 48.17
C ASP A 463 -25.85 40.83 46.64
N LYS A 464 -26.99 41.05 45.97
CA LYS A 464 -27.14 40.79 44.53
C LYS A 464 -26.75 41.99 43.65
N GLY A 465 -26.76 43.21 44.19
CA GLY A 465 -26.48 44.44 43.44
C GLY A 465 -27.68 44.98 42.64
N ASP A 466 -28.81 44.29 42.63
CA ASP A 466 -29.98 44.61 41.80
C ASP A 466 -30.86 45.73 42.37
N ARG A 467 -30.72 46.06 43.67
CA ARG A 467 -31.55 47.07 44.32
C ARG A 467 -30.86 48.43 44.27
N ILE A 468 -31.57 49.40 43.68
CA ILE A 468 -31.15 50.80 43.66
C ILE A 468 -31.16 51.35 45.10
N PRO A 469 -30.19 52.19 45.48
CA PRO A 469 -30.19 52.86 46.78
C PRO A 469 -31.54 53.52 47.12
N ALA A 470 -32.05 53.32 48.34
CA ALA A 470 -33.35 53.80 48.78
C ALA A 470 -33.34 54.36 50.22
N LYS A 471 -34.15 55.40 50.47
CA LYS A 471 -34.43 56.01 51.78
C LYS A 471 -35.83 55.68 52.27
N PHE A 472 -35.95 55.51 53.59
CA PHE A 472 -37.16 55.12 54.29
C PHE A 472 -37.39 56.02 55.51
N THR A 473 -38.38 56.90 55.44
CA THR A 473 -38.68 57.84 56.52
C THR A 473 -39.47 57.18 57.64
N ILE A 474 -39.42 57.78 58.83
CA ILE A 474 -40.24 57.36 59.96
C ILE A 474 -41.74 57.45 59.64
N LYS A 475 -42.55 56.54 60.20
CA LYS A 475 -44.00 56.57 60.09
C LYS A 475 -44.60 57.69 60.93
N GLN A 476 -45.68 58.28 60.45
CA GLN A 476 -46.45 59.25 61.20
C GLN A 476 -46.96 58.62 62.51
N GLY A 477 -46.73 59.29 63.64
CA GLY A 477 -47.09 58.82 64.99
C GLY A 477 -46.05 57.90 65.64
N HIS A 478 -44.99 57.52 64.93
CA HIS A 478 -43.90 56.72 65.46
C HIS A 478 -42.65 57.55 65.80
N GLU A 479 -42.70 58.88 65.65
CA GLU A 479 -41.56 59.78 65.78
C GLU A 479 -40.90 59.68 67.16
N GLY A 480 -41.69 59.46 68.22
CA GLY A 480 -41.21 59.23 69.58
C GLY A 480 -40.39 57.95 69.77
N TYR A 481 -40.40 57.04 68.80
CA TYR A 481 -39.64 55.79 68.79
C TYR A 481 -38.60 55.75 67.66
N ALA A 482 -38.16 56.92 67.18
CA ALA A 482 -37.23 57.03 66.05
C ALA A 482 -35.91 56.30 66.32
N ILE A 483 -35.29 56.61 67.45
CA ILE A 483 -34.05 55.97 67.88
C ILE A 483 -34.12 55.69 69.38
N HIS A 484 -33.27 54.78 69.85
CA HIS A 484 -33.15 54.46 71.26
C HIS A 484 -31.69 54.52 71.70
N SER A 485 -31.44 55.14 72.84
CA SER A 485 -30.10 55.16 73.45
C SER A 485 -30.07 54.29 74.68
N ASN A 486 -29.12 53.35 74.74
CA ASN A 486 -28.76 52.67 75.98
C ASN A 486 -27.27 52.32 75.96
N TYR A 487 -26.52 53.08 76.74
CA TYR A 487 -25.07 53.00 76.85
C TYR A 487 -24.55 51.57 77.09
N ASN A 488 -25.29 50.73 77.83
CA ASN A 488 -24.84 49.40 78.24
C ASN A 488 -25.26 48.27 77.31
N SER A 489 -26.33 48.44 76.54
CA SER A 489 -27.04 47.32 75.92
C SER A 489 -27.10 47.35 74.40
N TYR A 490 -27.06 48.54 73.79
CA TYR A 490 -27.30 48.70 72.36
C TYR A 490 -26.27 49.63 71.73
N GLY A 491 -25.87 49.32 70.50
CA GLY A 491 -25.23 50.29 69.62
C GLY A 491 -26.29 51.16 68.92
N PRO A 492 -26.13 51.46 67.63
CA PRO A 492 -27.20 52.08 66.84
C PRO A 492 -28.49 51.26 66.91
N LEU A 493 -29.58 51.91 67.31
CA LEU A 493 -30.94 51.36 67.32
C LEU A 493 -31.88 52.35 66.65
N PHE A 494 -32.50 51.92 65.56
CA PHE A 494 -33.52 52.66 64.84
C PHE A 494 -34.85 51.92 64.91
N GLY A 495 -35.89 52.68 65.26
CA GLY A 495 -37.27 52.25 65.27
C GLY A 495 -37.58 51.35 66.45
N GLY A 496 -38.71 51.59 67.11
CA GLY A 496 -39.32 50.54 67.93
C GLY A 496 -40.65 50.89 68.58
N GLY A 497 -40.86 50.39 69.79
CA GLY A 497 -42.17 50.38 70.47
C GLY A 497 -42.82 48.99 70.45
N ASN A 498 -43.67 48.69 71.44
CA ASN A 498 -44.39 47.41 71.57
C ASN A 498 -43.51 46.13 71.49
N GLY A 499 -42.23 46.22 71.87
CA GLY A 499 -41.29 45.09 71.88
C GLY A 499 -40.61 44.77 70.55
N TYR A 500 -40.81 45.57 69.51
CA TYR A 500 -40.19 45.40 68.19
C TYR A 500 -39.26 46.57 67.87
N ASN A 501 -38.19 46.31 67.11
CA ASN A 501 -37.28 47.34 66.59
C ASN A 501 -37.03 47.12 65.10
N ASP A 502 -36.85 48.17 64.30
CA ASP A 502 -36.62 48.02 62.85
C ASP A 502 -35.23 47.48 62.54
N ILE A 503 -34.20 48.06 63.16
CA ILE A 503 -32.82 47.61 63.01
C ILE A 503 -32.00 48.03 64.23
N TRP A 504 -31.21 47.11 64.77
CA TRP A 504 -30.35 47.41 65.91
C TRP A 504 -29.13 46.50 66.02
N LEU A 505 -28.10 47.05 66.66
CA LEU A 505 -26.90 46.32 67.06
C LEU A 505 -26.84 46.14 68.57
N ASN A 506 -26.39 44.95 69.01
CA ASN A 506 -26.22 44.61 70.42
C ASN A 506 -24.97 45.24 71.03
N SER A 507 -24.67 44.91 72.30
CA SER A 507 -23.54 45.48 73.04
C SER A 507 -22.16 45.22 72.43
N ASN A 508 -22.03 44.22 71.55
CA ASN A 508 -20.80 43.90 70.81
C ASN A 508 -20.84 44.46 69.38
N LEU A 509 -21.73 45.41 69.09
CA LEU A 509 -22.01 45.90 67.74
C LEU A 509 -22.26 44.79 66.71
N GLN A 510 -22.79 43.66 67.19
CA GLN A 510 -23.24 42.55 66.36
C GLN A 510 -24.75 42.57 66.22
N PRO A 511 -25.31 41.78 65.28
CA PRO A 511 -26.73 41.84 65.00
C PRO A 511 -27.60 41.59 66.21
N GLY A 512 -28.52 42.52 66.43
CA GLY A 512 -29.75 42.25 67.13
C GLY A 512 -30.75 41.62 66.16
N ASN A 513 -31.79 42.38 65.80
CA ASN A 513 -32.75 42.00 64.78
C ASN A 513 -32.91 43.11 63.73
N SER A 514 -33.14 42.70 62.48
CA SER A 514 -33.66 43.47 61.36
C SER A 514 -35.12 43.09 61.18
N ASN A 515 -36.03 43.84 61.81
CA ASN A 515 -37.48 43.67 61.64
C ASN A 515 -38.07 44.89 60.93
N PHE A 516 -37.40 45.28 59.84
CA PHE A 516 -37.66 46.52 59.12
C PHE A 516 -39.14 46.64 58.71
N GLY A 517 -39.68 47.84 58.89
CA GLY A 517 -41.05 48.19 58.57
C GLY A 517 -42.00 48.32 59.74
N HIS A 518 -41.49 48.30 60.98
CA HIS A 518 -42.30 48.50 62.18
C HIS A 518 -42.59 50.00 62.36
N SER A 519 -41.54 50.79 62.61
CA SER A 519 -41.62 52.24 62.85
C SER A 519 -41.14 53.08 61.67
N TYR A 520 -40.43 52.48 60.71
CA TYR A 520 -40.05 53.12 59.46
C TYR A 520 -40.89 52.59 58.28
N ASN A 521 -41.07 53.40 57.25
CA ASN A 521 -41.82 53.02 56.05
C ASN A 521 -41.06 51.94 55.25
N LEU A 522 -41.78 50.93 54.78
CA LEU A 522 -41.22 49.92 53.88
C LEU A 522 -41.25 50.41 52.42
N PRO A 523 -40.43 49.80 51.54
CA PRO A 523 -40.62 49.91 50.10
C PRO A 523 -42.04 49.50 49.68
N ASN A 524 -42.52 50.13 48.60
CA ASN A 524 -43.81 49.77 48.01
C ASN A 524 -43.86 48.26 47.68
N GLY A 525 -44.93 47.59 48.13
CA GLY A 525 -45.15 46.16 47.90
C GLY A 525 -44.60 45.23 48.98
N ILE A 526 -43.79 45.73 49.92
CA ILE A 526 -43.28 44.93 51.04
C ILE A 526 -44.12 45.19 52.29
N THR A 527 -44.55 44.10 52.94
CA THR A 527 -45.35 44.16 54.17
C THR A 527 -44.49 43.83 55.39
N TRP A 528 -44.77 44.51 56.51
CA TRP A 528 -44.10 44.25 57.78
C TRP A 528 -44.31 42.81 58.26
N ASN A 529 -43.34 42.30 59.04
CA ASN A 529 -43.30 40.95 59.58
C ASN A 529 -43.25 39.82 58.52
N THR A 530 -42.98 40.13 57.25
CA THR A 530 -42.68 39.15 56.21
C THR A 530 -41.18 38.82 56.16
N ASN A 531 -40.83 37.67 55.57
CA ASN A 531 -39.41 37.32 55.35
C ASN A 531 -38.70 38.36 54.48
N GLU A 532 -39.39 38.92 53.49
CA GLU A 532 -38.85 39.94 52.59
C GLU A 532 -38.54 41.25 53.32
N GLY A 533 -39.43 41.71 54.22
CA GLY A 533 -39.16 42.88 55.06
C GLY A 533 -38.00 42.65 56.02
N LYS A 534 -37.95 41.49 56.68
CA LYS A 534 -36.90 41.13 57.64
C LYS A 534 -35.51 41.03 57.01
N SER A 535 -35.43 40.48 55.79
CA SER A 535 -34.17 40.35 55.05
C SER A 535 -33.78 41.60 54.25
N TYR A 536 -34.63 42.62 54.18
CA TYR A 536 -34.47 43.71 53.22
C TYR A 536 -33.14 44.49 53.38
N LEU A 537 -32.80 44.85 54.62
CA LEU A 537 -31.61 45.67 54.92
C LEU A 537 -30.35 44.82 55.01
N ALA A 538 -30.39 43.75 55.81
CA ALA A 538 -29.19 43.00 56.21
C ALA A 538 -29.12 41.57 55.65
N GLY A 539 -30.04 41.18 54.76
CA GLY A 539 -30.11 39.85 54.16
C GLY A 539 -30.81 38.79 55.02
N SER A 540 -30.99 39.03 56.32
CA SER A 540 -31.69 38.12 57.23
C SER A 540 -32.25 38.85 58.47
N TYR A 541 -33.13 38.19 59.21
CA TYR A 541 -33.69 38.75 60.45
C TYR A 541 -32.61 38.98 61.52
N SER A 542 -31.75 37.99 61.79
CA SER A 542 -30.77 38.08 62.89
C SER A 542 -29.45 37.32 62.65
N SER A 543 -29.31 36.61 61.52
CA SER A 543 -28.14 35.76 61.24
C SER A 543 -27.06 36.45 60.40
N TRP A 544 -27.19 37.75 60.16
CA TRP A 544 -26.19 38.53 59.45
C TRP A 544 -24.95 38.72 60.36
N VAL A 545 -23.86 39.22 59.79
CA VAL A 545 -22.64 39.52 60.55
C VAL A 545 -22.13 40.88 60.12
N VAL A 546 -21.88 41.75 61.09
CA VAL A 546 -21.32 43.08 60.83
C VAL A 546 -19.85 42.92 60.44
N ASP A 547 -19.48 43.50 59.31
CA ASP A 547 -18.08 43.67 58.88
C ASP A 547 -17.51 44.99 59.38
N GLU A 548 -18.27 46.09 59.29
CA GLU A 548 -17.83 47.43 59.73
C GLU A 548 -19.04 48.31 60.10
N VAL A 549 -18.83 49.23 61.05
CA VAL A 549 -19.79 50.29 61.39
C VAL A 549 -19.05 51.61 61.43
N GLU A 550 -19.41 52.51 60.53
CA GLU A 550 -18.88 53.87 60.52
C GLU A 550 -19.96 54.86 60.94
N THR A 551 -19.60 55.82 61.78
CA THR A 551 -20.52 56.89 62.19
C THR A 551 -19.92 58.25 61.92
N TYR A 552 -20.70 59.10 61.26
CA TYR A 552 -20.36 60.45 60.85
C TYR A 552 -21.31 61.44 61.51
N PHE A 553 -20.78 62.54 62.04
CA PHE A 553 -21.58 63.57 62.69
C PHE A 553 -20.85 64.93 62.62
N ILE A 554 -21.57 66.00 62.95
CA ILE A 554 -21.00 67.34 63.13
C ILE A 554 -20.69 67.64 64.60
#